data_AF-A0A4Y8MHQ1-F1
#
_entry.id   AF-A0A4Y8MHQ1-F1
#
_cell.length_a   1.000
_cell.length_b   1.000
_cell.length_c   1.000
_cell.angle_alpha   90.00
_cell.angle_beta   90.00
_cell.angle_gamma   90.00
#
_symmetry.space_group_name_H-M   'P 1'
#
loop_
_entity.id
_entity.type
_entity.pdbx_description
1 polymer ?
#
loop_
_entity_poly.entity_id
_entity_poly.type
_entity_poly.pdbx_seq_one_letter_code
_entity_poly.pdbx_strand_id
1 'polypeptide(L)' 'MFKMIVGRFEIVATSGIKNGSARVGKSEAQAYDVIDRRKTGIVTPEKRGVELDDAWTYCVRHQGRARGIALLH' A
#
# COMPACT_ATOMS: atom_id res chain seq x y z
N MET A 1 9.88 11.35 2.36
CA MET A 1 9.24 10.06 2.01
C MET A 1 7.77 10.11 2.38
N PHE A 2 6.86 9.92 1.42
CA PHE A 2 5.42 9.91 1.67
C PHE A 2 4.93 8.51 2.03
N LYS A 3 4.07 8.44 3.04
CA LYS A 3 3.37 7.22 3.44
C LYS A 3 2.01 7.56 4.03
N MET A 4 1.08 6.63 3.88
CA MET A 4 -0.29 6.75 4.38
C MET A 4 -0.69 5.46 5.08
N ILE A 5 -1.34 5.59 6.24
CA ILE A 5 -1.82 4.43 7.00
C ILE A 5 -3.30 4.21 6.68
N VAL A 6 -3.64 3.00 6.25
CA VAL A 6 -5.03 2.56 6.00
C VAL A 6 -5.29 1.31 6.84
N GLY A 7 -5.76 1.53 8.06
CA GLY A 7 -5.95 0.49 9.07
C GLY A 7 -4.64 -0.25 9.37
N ARG A 8 -4.57 -1.54 9.06
CA ARG A 8 -3.40 -2.39 9.29
C ARG A 8 -2.31 -2.23 8.23
N PHE A 9 -2.60 -1.56 7.12
CA PHE A 9 -1.67 -1.41 6.01
C PHE A 9 -1.01 -0.02 6.02
N GLU A 10 0.19 0.03 5.44
CA GLU A 10 0.90 1.26 5.08
C GLU A 10 1.03 1.29 3.55
N ILE A 11 0.57 2.38 2.92
CA ILE A 11 0.76 2.67 1.50
C ILE A 11 1.97 3.60 1.38
N VAL A 12 2.98 3.21 0.60
CA VAL A 12 4.26 3.91 0.48
C VAL A 12 4.46 4.37 -0.96
N ALA A 13 4.77 5.65 -1.16
CA ALA A 13 5.13 6.18 -2.48
C ALA A 13 6.51 5.65 -2.91
N THR A 14 6.61 5.17 -4.13
CA THR A 14 7.86 4.67 -4.71
C THR A 14 8.16 5.30 -6.08
N SER A 15 9.44 5.23 -6.48
CA SER A 15 9.91 5.59 -7.82
C SER A 15 9.41 4.63 -8.91
N GLY A 16 8.60 3.63 -8.59
CA GLY A 16 8.13 2.61 -9.53
C GLY A 16 9.10 1.44 -9.70
N ILE A 17 8.59 0.30 -10.20
CA ILE A 17 9.38 -0.94 -10.34
C ILE A 17 10.57 -0.76 -11.28
N LYS A 18 10.37 -0.04 -12.39
CA LYS A 18 11.42 0.23 -13.39
C LYS A 18 12.59 1.05 -12.82
N ASN A 19 12.37 1.79 -11.73
CA ASN A 19 13.39 2.62 -11.08
C ASN A 19 13.79 2.07 -9.70
N GLY A 20 13.71 0.75 -9.51
CA GLY A 20 14.18 0.09 -8.28
C GLY A 20 13.24 0.18 -7.08
N SER A 21 12.04 0.75 -7.22
CA SER A 21 11.05 0.90 -6.13
C SER A 21 11.58 1.67 -4.92
N ALA A 22 12.49 2.63 -5.12
CA ALA A 22 12.99 3.48 -4.06
C ALA A 22 11.84 4.30 -3.45
N ARG A 23 11.84 4.49 -2.13
CA ARG A 23 10.77 5.25 -1.46
C ARG A 23 10.99 6.75 -1.67
N VAL A 24 9.94 7.47 -2.09
CA VAL A 24 10.04 8.88 -2.53
C VAL A 24 9.00 9.78 -1.87
N GLY A 25 9.03 11.09 -2.15
CA GLY A 25 7.97 12.04 -1.78
C GLY A 25 6.69 11.82 -2.59
N LYS A 26 5.59 12.50 -2.20
CA LYS A 26 4.31 12.37 -2.90
C LYS A 26 4.36 12.89 -4.34
N SER A 27 5.04 14.03 -4.56
CA SER A 27 5.18 14.66 -5.87
C SER A 27 6.09 13.89 -6.85
N GLU A 28 6.90 12.98 -6.33
CA GLU A 28 7.85 12.16 -7.10
C GLU A 28 7.34 10.72 -7.29
N ALA A 29 6.17 10.40 -6.73
CA ALA A 29 5.61 9.07 -6.75
C ALA A 29 5.26 8.67 -8.18
N GLN A 30 5.78 7.52 -8.62
CA GLN A 30 5.40 6.89 -9.88
C GLN A 30 4.60 5.60 -9.66
N ALA A 31 4.65 5.06 -8.44
CA ALA A 31 3.83 3.94 -8.02
C ALA A 31 3.74 3.88 -6.49
N TYR A 32 2.95 2.93 -5.99
CA TYR A 32 2.76 2.71 -4.57
C TYR A 32 2.92 1.24 -4.20
N ASP A 33 3.51 1.01 -3.04
CA ASP A 33 3.62 -0.31 -2.41
C ASP A 33 2.66 -0.37 -1.21
N VAL A 34 2.04 -1.52 -0.97
CA VAL A 34 1.19 -1.78 0.20
C VAL A 34 1.92 -2.73 1.13
N ILE A 35 2.15 -2.30 2.36
CA ILE A 35 2.86 -3.05 3.39
C ILE A 35 1.88 -3.44 4.50
N ASP A 36 1.80 -4.72 4.88
CA ASP A 36 1.09 -5.12 6.09
C ASP A 36 1.97 -4.84 7.32
N ARG A 37 1.52 -3.92 8.18
CA ARG A 37 2.27 -3.48 9.36
C ARG A 37 2.33 -4.53 10.47
N ARG A 38 1.58 -5.64 10.35
CA ARG A 38 1.65 -6.77 11.29
C ARG A 38 2.80 -7.74 10.97
N LYS A 39 3.33 -7.70 9.74
CA LYS A 39 4.47 -8.53 9.36
C LYS A 39 5.74 -7.96 9.96
N THR A 40 6.52 -8.81 10.63
CA THR A 40 7.82 -8.48 11.21
C THR A 40 8.94 -9.13 10.41
N GLY A 41 10.14 -8.54 10.44
CA GLY A 41 11.31 -9.07 9.72
C GLY A 41 11.46 -8.48 8.31
N ILE A 42 11.84 -9.30 7.33
CA ILE A 42 11.91 -8.87 5.93
C ILE A 42 10.49 -8.72 5.41
N VAL A 43 10.03 -7.48 5.29
CA VAL A 43 8.65 -7.18 4.90
C VAL A 43 8.53 -7.05 3.39
N THR A 44 8.04 -8.10 2.75
CA THR A 44 7.61 -8.06 1.34
C THR A 44 6.26 -7.35 1.24
N PRO A 45 6.10 -6.35 0.34
CA PRO A 45 4.82 -5.70 0.12
C PRO A 45 3.72 -6.70 -0.31
N GLU A 46 2.50 -6.51 0.19
CA GLU A 46 1.29 -7.21 -0.28
C GLU A 46 0.95 -6.85 -1.73
N LYS A 47 1.23 -5.59 -2.09
CA LYS A 47 1.15 -5.07 -3.46
C LYS A 47 2.38 -4.23 -3.72
N ARG A 48 2.91 -4.32 -4.93
CA ARG A 48 4.13 -3.62 -5.33
C ARG A 48 3.90 -2.88 -6.63
N GLY A 49 4.31 -1.62 -6.68
CA GLY A 49 4.29 -0.82 -7.89
C GLY A 49 2.90 -0.62 -8.51
N VAL A 50 1.87 -0.49 -7.68
CA VAL A 50 0.49 -0.27 -8.13
C VAL A 50 0.13 1.21 -8.11
N GLU A 51 -0.96 1.57 -8.78
CA GLU A 51 -1.55 2.90 -8.68
C GLU A 51 -2.12 3.16 -7.26
N LEU A 52 -2.29 4.43 -6.90
CA LEU A 52 -2.78 4.81 -5.57
C LEU A 52 -4.19 4.25 -5.29
N ASP A 53 -5.08 4.31 -6.29
CA ASP A 53 -6.47 3.84 -6.15
C ASP A 53 -6.55 2.33 -5.96
N ASP A 54 -5.66 1.57 -6.61
CA ASP A 54 -5.54 0.12 -6.42
C ASP A 54 -5.02 -0.22 -5.03
N ALA A 55 -3.99 0.50 -4.57
CA ALA A 55 -3.46 0.36 -3.22
C ALA A 55 -4.54 0.65 -2.16
N TRP A 56 -5.29 1.74 -2.34
CA TRP A 56 -6.39 2.13 -1.45
C TRP A 56 -7.51 1.09 -1.43
N THR A 57 -7.98 0.68 -2.62
CA THR A 57 -9.04 -0.33 -2.78
C THR A 57 -8.65 -1.65 -2.12
N TYR A 58 -7.39 -2.09 -2.31
CA TYR A 58 -6.88 -3.27 -1.62
C TYR A 58 -6.96 -3.11 -0.10
N CYS A 59 -6.49 -1.99 0.44
CA CYS A 59 -6.48 -1.77 1.89
C CYS A 59 -7.90 -1.76 2.47
N VAL A 60 -8.83 -1.04 1.85
CA VAL A 60 -10.22 -0.92 2.32
C VAL A 60 -10.93 -2.27 2.29
N ARG A 61 -10.82 -3.03 1.19
CA ARG A 61 -11.41 -4.38 1.08
C ARG A 61 -10.88 -5.34 2.14
N HIS A 62 -9.59 -5.27 2.45
CA HIS A 62 -8.98 -6.15 3.45
C HIS A 62 -9.18 -5.65 4.89
N GLN A 63 -9.49 -4.36 5.10
CA GLN A 63 -10.01 -3.87 6.39
C GLN A 63 -11.45 -4.32 6.64
N GLY A 64 -12.33 -4.25 5.63
CA GLY A 64 -13.72 -4.70 5.75
C GLY A 64 -13.82 -6.17 6.15
N ARG A 65 -13.04 -7.05 5.49
CA ARG A 65 -12.92 -8.47 5.87
C ARG A 65 -12.41 -8.67 7.31
N ALA A 66 -11.46 -7.88 7.77
CA ALA A 66 -10.91 -8.00 9.12
C ALA A 66 -11.89 -7.51 10.22
N ARG A 67 -12.91 -6.73 9.86
CA ARG A 67 -13.96 -6.23 10.77
C ARG A 67 -15.32 -6.92 10.58
N GLY A 68 -15.41 -7.93 9.72
CA GLY A 68 -16.68 -8.60 9.40
C GLY A 68 -17.68 -7.73 8.63
N ILE A 69 -17.23 -6.61 8.05
CA ILE A 69 -18.08 -5.69 7.29
C ILE A 69 -17.98 -6.09 5.81
N ALA A 70 -19.10 -6.56 5.25
CA ALA A 70 -19.24 -6.73 3.81
C ALA A 70 -19.24 -5.33 3.15
N LEU A 71 -18.16 -5.01 2.44
CA LEU A 71 -18.14 -3.87 1.52
C LEU A 71 -18.92 -4.30 0.27
N LEU A 72 -20.18 -3.89 0.19
CA LEU A 72 -20.96 -3.98 -1.02
C LEU A 72 -20.39 -2.98 -2.04
N HIS A 73 -20.13 -3.47 -3.25
CA HIS A 73 -19.72 -2.68 -4.40
C HIS A 73 -20.93 -2.44 -5.30
#